data_AF-A0A7X1I7F1-F1
#
_entry.id   AF-A0A7X1I7F1-F1
#
_cell.length_a   1.000
_cell.length_b   1.000
_cell.length_c   1.000
_cell.angle_alpha   90.00
_cell.angle_beta   90.00
_cell.angle_gamma   90.00
#
_symmetry.space_group_name_H-M   'P 1'
#
loop_
_entity.id
_entity.type
_entity.pdbx_description
1 polymer ?
#
loop_
_entity_poly.entity_id
_entity_poly.type
_entity_poly.pdbx_seq_one_letter_code
_entity_poly.pdbx_strand_id
1 'polypeptide(L)'
;MFWVLLLLPAWAVAGLACAGLCLAAVRAAAADTPDATAGRRHELTLYEAAFLSGGPTRVVDLTLVSMARQRRLLLAHTGWATVVDPRGRDEMERSVIGAIGPQGQSRIAPVRAATAAADAVRGLADRLVGAGLAVPEGTGSTVAAGMRRVRVAALAVAALGVSALLLPGPTGTPRPVIALWFALPLALALSCLAIARFEVPPYARWASPAGQRLLAALARRMDDPGDERTSLARVAVRGIRAIGEPELRAAFTHRDQPWRE
;
A
#
# COMPACT_ATOMS: atom_id res chain seq x y z
N MET A 1 20.18 -41.10 -12.44
CA MET A 1 19.41 -41.25 -11.19
C MET A 1 19.53 -40.05 -10.24
N PHE A 2 20.61 -39.25 -10.29
CA PHE A 2 20.82 -38.07 -9.44
C PHE A 2 19.72 -36.99 -9.51
N TRP A 3 19.04 -36.85 -10.64
CA TRP A 3 18.03 -35.81 -10.84
C TRP A 3 16.76 -36.00 -9.99
N VAL A 4 16.47 -37.24 -9.60
CA VAL A 4 15.34 -37.58 -8.71
C VAL A 4 15.60 -37.09 -7.27
N LEU A 5 16.86 -37.07 -6.84
CA LEU A 5 17.26 -36.54 -5.52
C LEU A 5 17.10 -35.02 -5.42
N LEU A 6 17.13 -34.31 -6.56
CA LEU A 6 16.87 -32.86 -6.65
C LEU A 6 15.38 -32.54 -6.79
N LEU A 7 14.56 -33.48 -7.25
CA LEU A 7 13.12 -33.31 -7.45
C LEU A 7 12.33 -33.35 -6.12
N LEU A 8 12.75 -34.22 -5.19
CA LEU A 8 12.21 -34.36 -3.84
C LEU A 8 12.23 -33.04 -3.03
N PRO A 9 13.35 -32.31 -2.91
CA PRO A 9 13.37 -31.03 -2.20
C PRO A 9 12.57 -29.94 -2.93
N ALA A 10 12.49 -29.96 -4.27
CA ALA A 10 11.68 -29.02 -5.03
C ALA A 10 10.18 -29.18 -4.73
N TRP A 11 9.71 -30.43 -4.65
CA TRP A 11 8.33 -30.75 -4.25
C TRP A 11 8.06 -30.43 -2.78
N ALA A 12 9.02 -30.68 -1.89
CA ALA A 12 8.90 -30.31 -0.48
C ALA A 12 8.76 -28.79 -0.29
N VAL A 13 9.56 -28.00 -1.01
CA VAL A 13 9.48 -26.52 -1.00
C VAL A 13 8.15 -26.02 -1.59
N ALA A 14 7.69 -26.61 -2.69
CA ALA A 14 6.40 -26.27 -3.29
C ALA A 14 5.21 -26.62 -2.37
N GLY A 15 5.25 -27.79 -1.73
CA GLY A 15 4.26 -28.22 -0.76
C GLY A 15 4.21 -27.31 0.47
N LEU A 16 5.37 -26.92 1.01
CA LEU A 16 5.46 -25.98 2.13
C LEU A 16 4.93 -24.58 1.77
N ALA A 17 5.16 -24.12 0.54
CA ALA A 17 4.60 -22.86 0.06
C ALA A 17 3.08 -22.91 -0.07
N CYS A 18 2.54 -24.00 -0.61
CA CYS A 18 1.10 -24.21 -0.75
C CYS A 18 0.40 -24.33 0.63
N ALA A 19 0.98 -25.11 1.54
CA ALA A 19 0.49 -25.22 2.91
C ALA A 19 0.52 -23.87 3.65
N GLY A 20 1.58 -23.07 3.44
CA GLY A 20 1.70 -21.73 3.98
C GLY A 20 0.61 -20.78 3.46
N LEU A 21 0.26 -20.86 2.18
CA LEU A 21 -0.81 -20.07 1.58
C LEU A 21 -2.18 -20.48 2.10
N CYS A 22 -2.47 -21.79 2.16
CA CYS A 22 -3.72 -22.30 2.73
C CYS A 22 -3.89 -21.88 4.19
N LEU A 23 -2.81 -21.93 4.99
CA LEU A 23 -2.85 -21.47 6.38
C LEU A 23 -3.06 -19.95 6.48
N ALA A 24 -2.49 -19.17 5.57
CA ALA A 24 -2.70 -17.72 5.52
C ALA A 24 -4.16 -17.39 5.15
N ALA A 25 -4.74 -18.08 4.17
CA ALA A 25 -6.13 -17.92 3.76
C ALA A 25 -7.11 -18.32 4.88
N VAL A 26 -6.85 -19.46 5.56
CA VAL A 26 -7.67 -19.90 6.70
C VAL A 26 -7.56 -18.93 7.89
N ARG A 27 -6.37 -18.38 8.16
CA ARG A 27 -6.20 -17.36 9.21
C ARG A 27 -6.89 -16.05 8.87
N ALA A 28 -6.90 -15.65 7.61
CA ALA A 28 -7.65 -14.48 7.14
C ALA A 28 -9.16 -14.71 7.30
N ALA A 29 -9.67 -15.90 6.93
CA ALA A 29 -11.07 -16.27 7.08
C ALA A 29 -11.51 -16.44 8.55
N ALA A 30 -10.61 -16.92 9.43
CA ALA A 30 -10.88 -17.04 10.86
C ALA A 30 -10.91 -15.66 11.56
N ALA A 31 -10.22 -14.66 11.04
CA ALA A 31 -10.29 -13.28 11.53
C ALA A 31 -11.58 -12.56 11.10
N ASP A 32 -12.43 -13.18 10.26
CA ASP A 32 -13.64 -12.59 9.67
C ASP A 32 -14.94 -12.82 10.49
N THR A 33 -14.87 -13.47 11.66
CA THR A 33 -16.04 -13.71 12.55
C THR A 33 -15.90 -13.01 13.92
N PRO A 34 -16.98 -12.44 14.49
CA PRO A 34 -17.21 -11.00 14.39
C PRO A 34 -17.26 -10.23 15.72
N ASP A 35 -16.88 -8.95 15.67
CA ASP A 35 -17.50 -7.87 16.45
C ASP A 35 -18.15 -6.87 15.46
N ALA A 36 -19.18 -7.34 14.75
CA ALA A 36 -19.81 -6.70 13.59
C ALA A 36 -20.87 -5.62 13.94
N THR A 37 -20.89 -5.17 15.19
CA THR A 37 -21.84 -4.17 15.70
C THR A 37 -21.19 -2.80 15.90
N ALA A 38 -19.87 -2.72 16.10
CA ALA A 38 -19.16 -1.45 16.27
C ALA A 38 -19.06 -0.65 14.95
N GLY A 39 -18.81 -1.33 13.82
CA GLY A 39 -18.64 -0.69 12.51
C GLY A 39 -19.91 -0.15 11.85
N ARG A 40 -21.11 -0.31 12.44
CA ARG A 40 -22.37 0.08 11.80
C ARG A 40 -22.82 1.52 12.12
N ARG A 41 -22.14 2.19 13.07
CA ARG A 41 -22.48 3.56 13.51
C ARG A 41 -21.35 4.59 13.31
N HIS A 42 -20.16 4.16 12.90
CA HIS A 42 -19.04 5.08 12.70
C HIS A 42 -19.03 5.62 11.26
N GLU A 43 -19.43 6.88 11.08
CA GLU A 43 -19.22 7.57 9.81
C GLU A 43 -17.74 7.99 9.73
N LEU A 44 -17.02 7.45 8.73
CA LEU A 44 -15.63 7.80 8.50
C LEU A 44 -15.49 9.26 8.12
N THR A 45 -14.65 9.99 8.85
CA THR A 45 -14.22 11.32 8.42
C THR A 45 -13.32 11.21 7.19
N LEU A 46 -13.16 12.31 6.43
CA LEU A 46 -12.29 12.32 5.25
C LEU A 46 -10.83 11.98 5.59
N TYR A 47 -10.33 12.44 6.75
CA TYR A 47 -8.97 12.12 7.21
C TYR A 47 -8.82 10.65 7.60
N GLU A 48 -9.81 10.06 8.26
CA GLU A 48 -9.82 8.62 8.57
C GLU A 48 -9.87 7.79 7.28
N ALA A 49 -10.75 8.14 6.33
CA ALA A 49 -10.82 7.47 5.04
C ALA A 49 -9.50 7.56 4.25
N ALA A 50 -8.84 8.73 4.30
CA ALA A 50 -7.52 8.92 3.71
C ALA A 50 -6.44 8.07 4.38
N PHE A 51 -6.44 8.00 5.72
CA PHE A 51 -5.48 7.18 6.45
C PHE A 51 -5.68 5.69 6.16
N LEU A 52 -6.92 5.21 6.20
CA LEU A 52 -7.23 3.81 5.95
C LEU A 52 -6.92 3.39 4.51
N SER A 53 -7.11 4.28 3.53
CA SER A 53 -6.85 3.98 2.12
C SER A 53 -5.36 4.04 1.76
N GLY A 54 -4.60 4.99 2.32
CA GLY A 54 -3.25 5.27 1.83
C GLY A 54 -2.19 5.58 2.90
N GLY A 55 -2.61 5.65 4.17
CA GLY A 55 -1.75 5.90 5.32
C GLY A 55 -1.49 7.39 5.57
N PRO A 56 -0.46 7.72 6.37
CA PRO A 56 -0.20 9.08 6.84
C PRO A 56 0.06 10.05 5.69
N THR A 57 0.80 9.64 4.65
CA THR A 57 1.04 10.48 3.47
C THR A 57 -0.25 10.84 2.72
N ARG A 58 -1.24 9.93 2.70
CA ARG A 58 -2.53 10.18 2.03
C ARG A 58 -3.38 11.20 2.77
N VAL A 59 -3.31 11.21 4.11
CA VAL A 59 -3.92 12.26 4.94
C VAL A 59 -3.33 13.61 4.59
N VAL A 60 -1.99 13.71 4.50
CA VAL A 60 -1.32 14.97 4.14
C VAL A 60 -1.69 15.43 2.73
N ASP A 61 -1.71 14.51 1.76
CA ASP A 61 -2.13 14.83 0.38
C ASP A 61 -3.55 15.43 0.37
N LEU A 62 -4.48 14.82 1.13
CA LEU A 62 -5.85 15.31 1.26
C LEU A 62 -5.88 16.69 1.93
N THR A 63 -5.14 16.91 3.02
CA THR A 63 -5.08 18.20 3.72
C THR A 63 -4.55 19.30 2.78
N LEU A 64 -3.46 19.04 2.07
CA LEU A 64 -2.89 19.98 1.09
C LEU A 64 -3.90 20.34 -0.01
N VAL A 65 -4.57 19.35 -0.59
CA VAL A 65 -5.59 19.57 -1.62
C VAL A 65 -6.81 20.33 -1.07
N SER A 66 -7.29 19.96 0.12
CA SER A 66 -8.40 20.64 0.79
C SER A 66 -8.10 22.12 1.03
N MET A 67 -6.92 22.42 1.58
CA MET A 67 -6.50 23.80 1.82
C MET A 67 -6.28 24.57 0.51
N ALA A 68 -5.77 23.92 -0.54
CA ALA A 68 -5.56 24.54 -1.84
C ALA A 68 -6.90 24.95 -2.49
N ARG A 69 -7.90 24.07 -2.46
CA ARG A 69 -9.25 24.36 -2.99
C ARG A 69 -9.96 25.45 -2.20
N GLN A 70 -9.70 25.53 -0.89
CA GLN A 70 -10.18 26.62 -0.04
C GLN A 70 -9.39 27.94 -0.22
N ARG A 71 -8.43 28.01 -1.15
CA ARG A 71 -7.55 29.17 -1.41
C ARG A 71 -6.69 29.58 -0.21
N ARG A 72 -6.36 28.63 0.65
CA ARG A 72 -5.54 28.85 1.86
C ARG A 72 -4.10 28.40 1.70
N LEU A 73 -3.86 27.53 0.73
CA LEU A 73 -2.54 27.25 0.18
C LEU A 73 -2.56 27.48 -1.33
N LEU A 74 -1.42 27.91 -1.88
CA LEU A 74 -1.15 27.85 -3.31
C LEU A 74 -0.18 26.69 -3.55
N LEU A 75 -0.62 25.70 -4.33
CA LEU A 75 0.23 24.59 -4.76
C LEU A 75 0.68 24.84 -6.19
N ALA A 76 1.94 25.19 -6.36
CA ALA A 76 2.51 25.43 -7.66
C ALA A 76 2.78 24.10 -8.38
N HIS A 77 2.51 24.05 -9.68
CA HIS A 77 2.81 22.89 -10.53
C HIS A 77 4.30 22.50 -10.53
N THR A 78 5.19 23.41 -10.09
CA THR A 78 6.63 23.20 -9.88
C THR A 78 6.98 22.47 -8.58
N GLY A 79 5.99 22.05 -7.78
CA GLY A 79 6.22 21.30 -6.55
C GLY A 79 6.41 22.15 -5.29
N TRP A 80 5.98 23.41 -5.32
CA TRP A 80 6.04 24.32 -4.16
C TRP A 80 4.67 24.48 -3.52
N ALA A 81 4.65 24.60 -2.20
CA ALA A 81 3.49 24.97 -1.41
C ALA A 81 3.74 26.32 -0.75
N THR A 82 2.83 27.27 -0.96
CA THR A 82 2.86 28.61 -0.37
C THR A 82 1.64 28.80 0.51
N VAL A 83 1.85 29.27 1.74
CA VAL A 83 0.79 29.59 2.69
C VAL A 83 0.18 30.93 2.34
N VAL A 84 -1.12 30.94 2.05
CA VAL A 84 -1.91 32.17 1.80
C VAL A 84 -2.61 32.60 3.08
N ASP A 85 -3.17 31.65 3.84
CA ASP A 85 -3.79 31.88 5.14
C ASP A 85 -3.10 31.04 6.23
N PRO A 86 -2.37 31.67 7.17
CA PRO A 86 -1.60 30.97 8.20
C PRO A 86 -2.46 30.44 9.36
N ARG A 87 -3.77 30.69 9.38
CA ARG A 87 -4.65 30.22 10.47
C ARG A 87 -5.12 28.80 10.22
N GLY A 88 -4.45 27.79 10.76
CA GLY A 88 -4.91 26.39 10.69
C GLY A 88 -6.21 26.16 11.47
N ARG A 89 -7.24 25.59 10.82
CA ARG A 89 -8.57 25.35 11.41
C ARG A 89 -8.62 24.06 12.21
N ASP A 90 -7.80 23.08 11.85
CA ASP A 90 -7.71 21.79 12.54
C ASP A 90 -6.25 21.42 12.83
N GLU A 91 -6.04 20.27 13.48
CA GLU A 91 -4.72 19.75 13.83
C GLU A 91 -3.85 19.40 12.61
N MET A 92 -4.46 18.95 11.52
CA MET A 92 -3.77 18.54 10.30
C MET A 92 -3.29 19.77 9.53
N GLU A 93 -4.14 20.79 9.38
CA GLU A 93 -3.77 22.05 8.75
C GLU A 93 -2.68 22.78 9.52
N ARG A 94 -2.77 22.82 10.87
CA ARG A 94 -1.71 23.38 11.71
C ARG A 94 -0.38 22.65 11.53
N SER A 95 -0.42 21.32 11.37
CA SER A 95 0.77 20.52 11.11
C SER A 95 1.38 20.84 9.73
N VAL A 96 0.55 21.03 8.70
CA VAL A 96 1.01 21.45 7.36
C VAL A 96 1.64 22.84 7.40
N ILE A 97 0.98 23.82 8.02
CA ILE A 97 1.48 25.20 8.12
C ILE A 97 2.79 25.22 8.91
N GLY A 98 2.86 24.48 10.02
CA GLY A 98 4.08 24.32 10.80
C GLY A 98 5.22 23.66 10.01
N ALA A 99 4.92 22.66 9.18
CA ALA A 99 5.90 21.99 8.32
C ALA A 99 6.40 22.86 7.16
N ILE A 100 5.58 23.80 6.66
CA ILE A 100 6.03 24.80 5.67
C ILE A 100 6.96 25.83 6.32
N GLY A 101 6.72 26.15 7.60
CA GLY A 101 7.57 27.03 8.38
C GLY A 101 7.28 28.53 8.18
N PRO A 102 8.00 29.41 8.91
CA PRO A 102 7.72 30.84 8.97
C PRO A 102 7.97 31.59 7.66
N GLN A 103 8.74 31.00 6.74
CA GLN A 103 9.01 31.55 5.41
C GLN A 103 7.76 31.56 4.52
N GLY A 104 6.71 30.82 4.91
CA GLY A 104 5.44 30.78 4.18
C GLY A 104 5.50 30.05 2.84
N GLN A 105 6.66 29.50 2.45
CA GLN A 105 6.83 28.69 1.24
C GLN A 105 7.84 27.57 1.45
N SER A 106 7.53 26.38 0.94
CA SER A 106 8.42 25.22 1.02
C SER A 106 8.09 24.22 -0.08
N ARG A 107 9.02 23.30 -0.38
CA ARG A 107 8.77 22.22 -1.35
C ARG A 107 7.75 21.23 -0.79
N ILE A 108 6.87 20.72 -1.64
CA ILE A 108 5.80 19.81 -1.25
C ILE A 108 6.35 18.50 -0.67
N ALA A 109 7.41 17.94 -1.22
CA ALA A 109 7.95 16.65 -0.75
C ALA A 109 8.46 16.67 0.72
N PRO A 110 9.31 17.62 1.16
CA PRO A 110 9.73 17.69 2.57
C PRO A 110 8.55 18.04 3.49
N VAL A 111 7.63 18.93 3.07
CA VAL A 111 6.41 19.24 3.83
C VAL A 111 5.58 17.98 4.04
N ARG A 112 5.42 17.14 3.00
CA ARG A 112 4.70 15.87 3.09
C ARG A 112 5.35 14.90 4.07
N ALA A 113 6.67 14.77 4.03
CA ALA A 113 7.40 13.90 4.95
C ALA A 113 7.29 14.38 6.40
N ALA A 114 7.50 15.67 6.64
CA ALA A 114 7.43 16.27 7.99
C ALA A 114 6.01 16.19 8.56
N THR A 115 5.00 16.55 7.78
CA THR A 115 3.59 16.50 8.23
C THR A 115 3.14 15.06 8.48
N ALA A 116 3.58 14.09 7.66
CA ALA A 116 3.23 12.69 7.86
C ALA A 116 3.80 12.11 9.18
N ALA A 117 4.89 12.68 9.70
CA ALA A 117 5.49 12.34 10.98
C ALA A 117 4.95 13.16 12.18
N ALA A 118 4.06 14.13 11.93
CA ALA A 118 3.53 15.00 12.95
C ALA A 118 2.68 14.25 13.99
N ASP A 119 2.64 14.75 15.23
CA ASP A 119 1.87 14.15 16.32
C ASP A 119 0.37 14.05 16.00
N ALA A 120 -0.18 14.99 15.23
CA ALA A 120 -1.57 14.97 14.79
C ALA A 120 -1.89 13.71 13.97
N VAL A 121 -1.01 13.32 13.05
CA VAL A 121 -1.18 12.14 12.20
C VAL A 121 -0.97 10.85 13.01
N ARG A 122 -0.01 10.84 13.93
CA ARG A 122 0.20 9.73 14.87
C ARG A 122 -1.01 9.54 15.79
N GLY A 123 -1.55 10.62 16.35
CA GLY A 123 -2.77 10.56 17.17
C GLY A 123 -3.99 10.06 16.40
N LEU A 124 -4.13 10.40 15.11
CA LEU A 124 -5.16 9.81 14.25
C LEU A 124 -4.94 8.30 14.07
N ALA A 125 -3.70 7.87 13.81
CA ALA A 125 -3.35 6.46 13.67
C ALA A 125 -3.69 5.68 14.94
N ASP A 126 -3.29 6.18 16.10
CA ASP A 126 -3.53 5.54 17.40
C ASP A 126 -5.02 5.41 17.70
N ARG A 127 -5.83 6.43 17.38
CA ARG A 127 -7.30 6.36 17.51
C ARG A 127 -7.90 5.29 16.60
N LEU A 128 -7.45 5.20 15.34
CA LEU A 128 -7.93 4.21 14.39
C LEU A 128 -7.52 2.77 14.77
N VAL A 129 -6.31 2.60 15.32
CA VAL A 129 -5.83 1.32 15.85
C VAL A 129 -6.63 0.93 17.10
N GLY A 130 -6.84 1.87 18.02
CA GLY A 130 -7.66 1.66 19.22
C GLY A 130 -9.12 1.32 18.90
N ALA A 131 -9.66 1.85 17.80
CA ALA A 131 -10.99 1.52 17.29
C ALA A 131 -11.03 0.19 16.48
N GLY A 132 -9.89 -0.50 16.31
CA GLY A 132 -9.79 -1.72 15.51
C GLY A 132 -10.00 -1.49 14.01
N LEU A 133 -9.95 -0.25 13.52
CA LEU A 133 -10.14 0.13 12.12
C LEU A 133 -8.82 0.13 11.33
N ALA A 134 -7.70 0.36 12.00
CA ALA A 134 -6.37 0.32 11.40
C ALA A 134 -5.49 -0.77 12.02
N VAL A 135 -4.54 -1.28 11.23
CA VAL A 135 -3.51 -2.22 11.67
C VAL A 135 -2.32 -1.42 12.21
N PRO A 136 -1.74 -1.77 13.38
CA PRO A 136 -0.59 -1.07 13.93
C PRO A 136 0.58 -0.98 12.94
N GLU A 137 1.20 0.20 12.86
CA GLU A 137 2.44 0.39 12.12
C GLU A 137 3.52 -0.58 12.63
N GLY A 138 4.07 -1.39 11.72
CA GLY A 138 5.00 -2.48 12.07
C GLY A 138 4.45 -3.88 11.82
N THR A 139 3.13 -4.08 11.85
CA THR A 139 2.53 -5.38 11.50
C THR A 139 2.57 -5.65 10.00
N GLY A 140 2.53 -4.59 9.16
CA GLY A 140 2.72 -4.68 7.71
C GLY A 140 4.11 -5.19 7.29
N SER A 141 5.10 -5.12 8.20
CA SER A 141 6.42 -5.73 7.99
C SER A 141 6.34 -7.26 7.93
N THR A 142 5.32 -7.89 8.54
CA THR A 142 5.16 -9.36 8.54
C THR A 142 4.68 -9.87 7.18
N VAL A 143 3.77 -9.15 6.51
CA VAL A 143 3.31 -9.47 5.15
C VAL A 143 4.40 -9.16 4.12
N ALA A 144 5.11 -8.03 4.27
CA ALA A 144 6.26 -7.71 3.42
C ALA A 144 7.42 -8.69 3.61
N ALA A 145 7.67 -9.15 4.84
CA ALA A 145 8.64 -10.20 5.15
C ALA A 145 8.18 -11.56 4.62
N GLY A 146 6.88 -11.87 4.69
CA GLY A 146 6.28 -13.06 4.06
C GLY A 146 6.48 -13.06 2.55
N MET A 147 6.18 -11.94 1.88
CA MET A 147 6.41 -11.76 0.44
C MET A 147 7.90 -11.86 0.07
N ARG A 148 8.79 -11.37 0.93
CA ARG A 148 10.25 -11.52 0.76
C ARG A 148 10.69 -12.98 0.87
N ARG A 149 10.14 -13.75 1.83
CA ARG A 149 10.41 -15.19 1.96
C ARG A 149 9.93 -15.97 0.73
N VAL A 150 8.74 -15.67 0.22
CA VAL A 150 8.21 -16.31 -1.00
C VAL A 150 9.07 -15.97 -2.22
N ARG A 151 9.56 -14.73 -2.35
CA ARG A 151 10.50 -14.35 -3.42
C ARG A 151 11.84 -15.06 -3.32
N VAL A 152 12.41 -15.16 -2.11
CA VAL A 152 13.67 -15.89 -1.89
C VAL A 152 13.47 -17.38 -2.22
N ALA A 153 12.34 -17.97 -1.85
CA ALA A 153 12.00 -19.35 -2.20
C ALA A 153 11.86 -19.53 -3.73
N ALA A 154 11.19 -18.61 -4.43
CA ALA A 154 11.07 -18.66 -5.89
C ALA A 154 12.44 -18.53 -6.58
N LEU A 155 13.33 -17.66 -6.10
CA LEU A 155 14.70 -17.53 -6.60
C LEU A 155 15.53 -18.79 -6.33
N ALA A 156 15.38 -19.42 -5.17
CA ALA A 156 16.06 -20.67 -4.85
C ALA A 156 15.62 -21.82 -5.77
N VAL A 157 14.31 -21.94 -6.06
CA VAL A 157 13.78 -22.93 -7.00
C VAL A 157 14.29 -22.68 -8.42
N ALA A 158 14.35 -21.42 -8.86
CA ALA A 158 14.92 -21.05 -10.16
C ALA A 158 16.42 -21.39 -10.24
N ALA A 159 17.20 -21.06 -9.20
CA ALA A 159 18.63 -21.36 -9.13
C ALA A 159 18.90 -22.88 -9.16
N LEU A 160 18.08 -23.67 -8.44
CA LEU A 160 18.15 -25.13 -8.47
C LEU A 160 17.83 -25.68 -9.87
N GLY A 161 16.79 -25.16 -10.55
CA GLY A 161 16.46 -25.54 -11.92
C GLY A 161 17.57 -25.23 -12.92
N VAL A 162 18.19 -24.05 -12.82
CA VAL A 162 19.35 -23.66 -13.65
C VAL A 162 20.56 -24.54 -13.36
N SER A 163 20.86 -24.82 -12.10
CA SER A 163 21.98 -25.69 -11.72
C SER A 163 21.79 -27.12 -12.25
N ALA A 164 20.56 -27.63 -12.27
CA ALA A 164 20.23 -28.96 -12.79
C ALA A 164 20.36 -29.05 -14.33
N LEU A 165 20.24 -27.93 -15.04
CA LEU A 165 20.47 -27.84 -16.50
C LEU A 165 21.96 -27.71 -16.85
N LEU A 166 22.77 -27.18 -15.94
CA LEU A 166 24.22 -26.98 -16.13
C LEU A 166 25.05 -28.22 -15.76
N LEU A 167 24.52 -29.15 -14.95
CA LEU A 167 25.22 -30.41 -14.67
C LEU A 167 25.21 -31.33 -15.91
N PRO A 168 26.34 -31.95 -16.28
CA PRO A 168 26.40 -32.90 -17.39
C PRO A 168 25.53 -34.14 -17.10
N GLY A 169 24.43 -34.27 -17.85
CA GLY A 169 23.46 -35.35 -17.70
C GLY A 169 23.88 -36.64 -18.42
N PRO A 170 23.41 -37.83 -17.97
CA PRO A 170 23.70 -39.10 -18.62
C PRO A 170 23.16 -39.14 -20.05
N THR A 171 23.97 -39.68 -20.97
CA THR A 171 23.64 -39.90 -22.39
C THR A 171 22.32 -40.68 -22.52
N GLY A 172 21.26 -40.03 -23.00
CA GLY A 172 19.99 -40.68 -23.35
C GLY A 172 18.70 -40.00 -22.87
N THR A 173 18.77 -38.98 -22.02
CA THR A 173 17.57 -38.22 -21.60
C THR A 173 17.49 -36.86 -22.29
N PRO A 174 16.42 -36.56 -23.07
CA PRO A 174 16.29 -35.29 -23.75
C PRO A 174 16.10 -34.14 -22.74
N ARG A 175 17.03 -33.18 -22.77
CA ARG A 175 17.03 -31.92 -21.98
C ARG A 175 15.69 -31.19 -21.87
N PRO A 176 14.78 -31.15 -22.87
CA PRO A 176 13.48 -30.51 -22.72
C PRO A 176 12.55 -31.20 -21.68
N VAL A 177 12.68 -32.50 -21.45
CA VAL A 177 11.86 -33.23 -20.46
C VAL A 177 12.23 -32.82 -19.03
N ILE A 178 13.52 -32.60 -18.80
CA ILE A 178 14.11 -32.09 -17.56
C ILE A 178 13.60 -30.66 -17.29
N ALA A 179 13.58 -29.79 -18.30
CA ALA A 179 13.08 -28.43 -18.17
C ALA A 179 11.56 -28.39 -17.86
N LEU A 180 10.77 -29.26 -18.50
CA LEU A 180 9.32 -29.32 -18.31
C LEU A 180 8.91 -29.69 -16.88
N TRP A 181 9.64 -30.61 -16.26
CA TRP A 181 9.38 -31.04 -14.88
C TRP A 181 9.72 -29.99 -13.82
N PHE A 182 10.67 -29.09 -14.08
CA PHE A 182 10.96 -27.92 -13.21
C PHE A 182 10.08 -26.70 -13.56
N ALA A 183 9.57 -26.61 -14.79
CA ALA A 183 8.65 -25.55 -15.18
C ALA A 183 7.33 -25.62 -14.41
N LEU A 184 6.84 -26.82 -14.06
CA LEU A 184 5.63 -27.02 -13.26
C LEU A 184 5.67 -26.38 -11.86
N PRO A 185 6.65 -26.70 -10.98
CA PRO A 185 6.76 -26.06 -9.67
C PRO A 185 7.11 -24.57 -9.76
N LEU A 186 7.85 -24.15 -10.79
CA LEU A 186 8.14 -22.73 -11.04
C LEU A 186 6.88 -21.96 -11.46
N ALA A 187 6.06 -22.52 -12.36
CA ALA A 187 4.80 -21.95 -12.78
C ALA A 187 3.80 -21.87 -11.61
N LEU A 188 3.79 -22.88 -10.74
CA LEU A 188 2.97 -22.89 -9.53
C LEU A 188 3.43 -21.82 -8.51
N ALA A 189 4.74 -21.64 -8.31
CA ALA A 189 5.27 -20.58 -7.45
C ALA A 189 4.99 -19.18 -8.02
N LEU A 190 5.11 -19.02 -9.34
CA LEU A 190 4.82 -17.76 -10.05
C LEU A 190 3.33 -17.43 -10.04
N SER A 191 2.45 -18.41 -10.23
CA SER A 191 1.00 -18.20 -10.16
C SER A 191 0.56 -17.79 -8.76
N CYS A 192 1.13 -18.43 -7.72
CA CYS A 192 0.88 -18.07 -6.33
C CYS A 192 1.37 -16.65 -6.00
N LEU A 193 2.54 -16.26 -6.51
CA LEU A 193 3.08 -14.90 -6.36
C LEU A 193 2.22 -13.87 -7.13
N ALA A 194 1.69 -14.25 -8.29
CA ALA A 194 0.79 -13.42 -9.08
C ALA A 194 -0.52 -13.17 -8.32
N ILE A 195 -1.16 -14.23 -7.81
CA ILE A 195 -2.41 -14.13 -7.04
C ILE A 195 -2.21 -13.22 -5.81
N ALA A 196 -1.14 -13.44 -5.02
CA ALA A 196 -0.83 -12.60 -3.86
C ALA A 196 -0.53 -11.13 -4.22
N ARG A 197 -0.04 -10.87 -5.43
CA ARG A 197 0.18 -9.51 -5.95
C ARG A 197 -1.10 -8.83 -6.41
N PHE A 198 -2.07 -9.60 -6.91
CA PHE A 198 -3.36 -9.08 -7.39
C PHE A 198 -4.38 -8.89 -6.26
N GLU A 199 -4.34 -9.72 -5.21
CA GLU A 199 -5.29 -9.64 -4.08
C GLU A 199 -4.87 -8.70 -2.95
N VAL A 200 -3.60 -8.30 -2.86
CA VAL A 200 -3.15 -7.29 -1.89
C VAL A 200 -3.03 -5.95 -2.61
N PRO A 201 -4.13 -5.18 -2.77
CA PRO A 201 -4.01 -3.84 -3.27
C PRO A 201 -3.07 -3.05 -2.33
N PRO A 202 -2.20 -2.18 -2.87
CA PRO A 202 -1.29 -1.35 -2.06
C PRO A 202 -2.03 -0.45 -1.05
N TYR A 203 -3.35 -0.36 -1.18
CA TYR A 203 -4.28 0.36 -0.31
C TYR A 203 -4.67 -0.43 0.97
N ALA A 204 -4.38 -1.74 1.05
CA ALA A 204 -4.81 -2.61 2.17
C ALA A 204 -3.82 -2.69 3.34
N ARG A 205 -2.69 -1.99 3.30
CA ARG A 205 -1.65 -2.11 4.36
C ARG A 205 -2.04 -1.43 5.69
N TRP A 206 -3.02 -0.53 5.68
CA TRP A 206 -3.40 0.30 6.83
C TRP A 206 -4.76 -0.08 7.43
N ALA A 207 -5.75 -0.41 6.60
CA ALA A 207 -7.09 -0.73 7.06
C ALA A 207 -7.20 -2.20 7.54
N SER A 208 -7.79 -2.39 8.72
CA SER A 208 -8.26 -3.71 9.16
C SER A 208 -9.43 -4.20 8.30
N PRO A 209 -9.83 -5.47 8.37
CA PRO A 209 -11.03 -5.96 7.68
C PRO A 209 -12.31 -5.17 8.01
N ALA A 210 -12.42 -4.62 9.23
CA ALA A 210 -13.52 -3.74 9.61
C ALA A 210 -13.40 -2.36 8.92
N GLY A 211 -12.21 -1.76 8.90
CA GLY A 211 -11.93 -0.52 8.18
C GLY A 211 -12.15 -0.64 6.66
N GLN A 212 -11.82 -1.78 6.06
CA GLN A 212 -12.04 -2.05 4.64
C GLN A 212 -13.54 -2.10 4.30
N ARG A 213 -14.38 -2.69 5.16
CA ARG A 213 -15.83 -2.72 4.97
C ARG A 213 -16.43 -1.31 4.99
N LEU A 214 -15.97 -0.46 5.91
CA LEU A 214 -16.38 0.95 5.98
C LEU A 214 -15.92 1.75 4.76
N LEU A 215 -14.67 1.57 4.32
CA LEU A 215 -14.16 2.19 3.09
C LEU A 215 -14.95 1.76 1.86
N ALA A 216 -15.29 0.47 1.73
CA ALA A 216 -16.10 -0.03 0.63
C ALA A 216 -17.53 0.55 0.64
N ALA A 217 -18.12 0.72 1.83
CA ALA A 217 -19.42 1.38 1.97
C ALA A 217 -19.37 2.87 1.58
N LEU A 218 -18.31 3.57 2.00
CA LEU A 218 -18.08 4.97 1.64
C LEU A 218 -17.82 5.15 0.13
N ALA A 219 -17.03 4.26 -0.48
CA ALA A 219 -16.76 4.28 -1.92
C ALA A 219 -18.04 4.12 -2.75
N ARG A 220 -18.96 3.23 -2.35
CA ARG A 220 -20.27 3.07 -3.02
C ARG A 220 -21.14 4.32 -2.92
N ARG A 221 -21.06 5.07 -1.81
CA ARG A 221 -21.81 6.32 -1.63
C ARG A 221 -21.27 7.46 -2.50
N MET A 222 -20.02 7.36 -2.96
CA MET A 222 -19.35 8.39 -3.76
C MET A 222 -19.55 8.25 -5.27
N ASP A 223 -20.15 7.17 -5.74
CA ASP A 223 -20.47 6.99 -7.16
C ASP A 223 -21.67 7.86 -7.60
N ASP A 224 -22.27 8.63 -6.68
CA ASP A 224 -23.26 9.67 -6.97
C ASP A 224 -22.57 11.02 -7.33
N PRO A 225 -22.72 11.54 -8.56
CA PRO A 225 -21.99 12.71 -9.03
C PRO A 225 -22.66 14.03 -8.58
N GLY A 226 -21.95 14.89 -7.84
CA GLY A 226 -22.40 16.29 -7.72
C GLY A 226 -21.71 17.23 -6.73
N ASP A 227 -21.07 16.75 -5.65
CA ASP A 227 -20.61 17.66 -4.56
C ASP A 227 -19.08 17.80 -4.47
N GLU A 228 -18.63 18.98 -4.04
CA GLU A 228 -17.24 19.31 -3.71
C GLU A 228 -16.68 18.35 -2.65
N ARG A 229 -17.52 17.95 -1.69
CA ARG A 229 -17.21 16.90 -0.70
C ARG A 229 -16.96 15.54 -1.35
N THR A 230 -17.70 15.20 -2.41
CA THR A 230 -17.51 13.95 -3.16
C THR A 230 -16.15 13.94 -3.88
N SER A 231 -15.66 15.11 -4.33
CA SER A 231 -14.33 15.23 -4.92
C SER A 231 -13.21 15.03 -3.88
N LEU A 232 -13.30 15.66 -2.70
CA LEU A 232 -12.32 15.42 -1.61
C LEU A 232 -12.38 13.99 -1.08
N ALA A 233 -13.58 13.38 -0.99
CA ALA A 233 -13.72 11.97 -0.66
C ALA A 233 -13.05 11.07 -1.72
N ARG A 234 -13.15 11.42 -3.02
CA ARG A 234 -12.44 10.72 -4.10
C ARG A 234 -10.92 10.82 -3.94
N VAL A 235 -10.40 11.97 -3.54
CA VAL A 235 -8.97 12.15 -3.23
C VAL A 235 -8.59 11.36 -1.98
N ALA A 236 -9.44 11.31 -0.95
CA ALA A 236 -9.21 10.52 0.26
C ALA A 236 -9.07 9.03 -0.08
N VAL A 237 -9.96 8.48 -0.89
CA VAL A 237 -9.98 7.04 -1.21
C VAL A 237 -8.98 6.66 -2.31
N ARG A 238 -8.93 7.41 -3.42
CA ARG A 238 -8.15 7.06 -4.63
C ARG A 238 -6.83 7.83 -4.75
N GLY A 239 -6.58 8.79 -3.86
CA GLY A 239 -5.37 9.61 -3.83
C GLY A 239 -5.33 10.70 -4.90
N ILE A 240 -4.13 11.26 -5.10
CA ILE A 240 -3.84 12.40 -5.98
C ILE A 240 -4.30 12.17 -7.43
N ARG A 241 -4.38 10.92 -7.90
CA ARG A 241 -4.87 10.60 -9.26
C ARG A 241 -6.33 10.96 -9.48
N ALA A 242 -7.12 11.08 -8.42
CA ALA A 242 -8.52 11.47 -8.50
C ALA A 242 -8.75 12.99 -8.54
N ILE A 243 -7.70 13.80 -8.40
CA ILE A 243 -7.77 15.25 -8.57
C ILE A 243 -8.14 15.54 -10.04
N GLY A 244 -9.17 16.34 -10.28
CA GLY A 244 -9.62 16.69 -11.64
C GLY A 244 -8.69 17.70 -12.31
N GLU A 245 -8.16 18.64 -11.53
CA GLU A 245 -7.33 19.76 -11.97
C GLU A 245 -5.89 19.29 -12.30
N PRO A 246 -5.44 19.38 -13.57
CA PRO A 246 -4.14 18.85 -13.97
C PRO A 246 -2.97 19.61 -13.34
N GLU A 247 -3.08 20.92 -13.14
CA GLU A 247 -2.04 21.75 -12.51
C GLU A 247 -1.82 21.35 -11.05
N LEU A 248 -2.91 21.16 -10.31
CA LEU A 248 -2.87 20.72 -8.92
C LEU A 248 -2.27 19.30 -8.81
N ARG A 249 -2.61 18.42 -9.76
CA ARG A 249 -2.02 17.09 -9.85
C ARG A 249 -0.51 17.15 -10.14
N ALA A 250 -0.09 18.06 -11.04
CA ALA A 250 1.29 18.24 -11.43
C ALA A 250 2.17 18.64 -10.23
N ALA A 251 1.65 19.47 -9.33
CA ALA A 251 2.34 19.90 -8.10
C ALA A 251 2.86 18.71 -7.26
N PHE A 252 2.13 17.60 -7.22
CA PHE A 252 2.54 16.40 -6.47
C PHE A 252 3.44 15.44 -7.26
N THR A 253 3.51 15.59 -8.58
CA THR A 253 4.34 14.72 -9.44
C THR A 253 5.78 15.20 -9.54
N HIS A 254 6.06 16.45 -9.16
CA HIS A 254 7.41 16.99 -9.16
C HIS A 254 8.26 16.24 -8.11
N ARG A 255 9.16 15.38 -8.60
CA ARG A 255 10.20 14.77 -7.76
C ARG A 255 11.33 15.78 -7.62
N ASP A 256 11.76 16.01 -6.38
CA ASP A 256 13.01 16.69 -6.10
C ASP A 256 14.13 15.93 -6.81
N GLN A 257 14.63 16.48 -7.92
CA GLN A 257 16.02 16.23 -8.28
C GLN A 257 16.83 16.97 -7.22
N PRO A 258 17.69 16.29 -6.45
CA PRO A 258 18.65 17.00 -5.62
C PRO A 258 19.46 17.88 -6.56
N TRP A 259 19.41 19.18 -6.34
CA TRP A 259 20.28 20.12 -7.02
C TRP A 259 21.72 19.64 -6.76
N ARG A 260 22.44 19.27 -7.81
CA ARG A 260 23.89 19.11 -7.71
C ARG A 260 24.46 20.51 -7.84
N GLU A 261 25.07 20.98 -6.77
CA GLU A 261 25.99 22.12 -6.78
C GLU A 261 27.15 21.88 -7.76
#